data_AF-A0A7C4GJH7-F1
#
_entry.id   AF-A0A7C4GJH7-F1
#
_cell.length_a   1.000
_cell.length_b   1.000
_cell.length_c   1.000
_cell.angle_alpha   90.00
_cell.angle_beta   90.00
_cell.angle_gamma   90.00
#
_symmetry.space_group_name_H-M   'P 1'
#
loop_
_entity.id
_entity.type
_entity.pdbx_description
1 polymer ?
#
loop_
_entity_poly.entity_id
_entity_poly.type
_entity_poly.pdbx_seq_one_letter_code
_entity_poly.pdbx_strand_id
1 'polypeptide(L)'
;MAITPLEIRKKAFPTVLRGYAPKEVRGFLAIVANELEELRKERAQLAERVDQLASRVENYERTEQLLKDTLLAAQQASEGIREAAQRERDALLAQARQEAARLQEGTRDLQARRAMLLDEIRGIANTYLALADRFEKHNSVNAEVKDPGKRSGNSE
;
A
#
# COMPACT_ATOMS: atom_id res chain seq x y z
N MET A 1 46.93 32.55 -31.63
CA MET A 1 48.34 32.90 -31.36
C MET A 1 48.31 34.18 -30.53
N ALA A 2 48.67 34.12 -29.25
CA ALA A 2 48.51 35.25 -28.33
C ALA A 2 49.89 35.75 -27.90
N ILE A 3 50.17 37.01 -28.18
CA ILE A 3 51.36 37.71 -27.70
C ILE A 3 51.46 37.53 -26.18
N THR A 4 52.62 37.16 -25.67
CA THR A 4 52.88 37.00 -24.24
C THR A 4 53.38 38.31 -23.62
N PRO A 5 53.15 38.55 -22.32
CA PRO A 5 53.76 39.69 -21.60
C PRO A 5 55.28 39.79 -21.80
N LEU A 6 55.96 38.65 -21.88
CA LEU A 6 57.40 38.56 -22.13
C LEU A 6 57.77 39.03 -23.54
N GLU A 7 56.99 38.66 -24.56
CA GLU A 7 57.18 39.12 -25.93
C GLU A 7 56.94 40.63 -26.07
N ILE A 8 55.98 41.19 -25.33
CA ILE A 8 55.74 42.65 -25.28
C ILE A 8 56.95 43.36 -24.69
N ARG A 9 57.47 42.88 -23.55
CA ARG A 9 58.66 43.45 -22.89
C ARG A 9 59.92 43.38 -23.76
N LYS A 10 60.10 42.30 -24.52
CA LYS A 10 61.27 42.08 -25.37
C LYS A 10 61.12 42.68 -26.78
N LYS A 11 59.98 43.29 -27.12
CA LYS A 11 59.74 43.80 -28.46
C LYS A 11 60.67 44.97 -28.77
N ALA A 12 61.51 44.79 -29.79
CA ALA A 12 62.34 45.85 -30.34
C ALA A 12 61.67 46.48 -31.57
N PHE A 13 61.84 47.79 -31.72
CA PHE A 13 61.37 48.56 -32.87
C PHE A 13 62.53 49.29 -33.54
N PRO A 14 62.57 49.38 -34.87
CA PRO A 14 63.57 50.16 -35.58
C PRO A 14 63.38 51.66 -35.32
N THR A 15 64.48 52.40 -35.18
CA THR A 15 64.47 53.85 -35.03
C THR A 15 64.43 54.56 -36.39
N VAL A 16 63.55 55.55 -36.52
CA VAL A 16 63.39 56.37 -37.73
C VAL A 16 63.39 57.86 -37.39
N LEU A 17 63.78 58.71 -38.35
CA LEU A 17 63.78 60.17 -38.19
C LEU A 17 62.33 60.65 -37.95
N ARG A 18 62.09 61.39 -36.85
CA ARG A 18 60.76 61.81 -36.33
C ARG A 18 59.88 60.68 -35.75
N GLY A 19 60.44 59.59 -35.23
CA GLY A 19 59.70 58.56 -34.49
C GLY A 19 59.36 58.93 -33.04
N TYR A 20 58.54 58.09 -32.39
CA TYR A 20 58.22 58.22 -30.95
C TYR A 20 59.45 58.06 -30.06
N ALA A 21 59.44 58.72 -28.89
CA ALA A 21 60.51 58.65 -27.92
C ALA A 21 60.70 57.20 -27.39
N PRO A 22 61.88 56.57 -27.58
CA PRO A 22 62.07 55.16 -27.21
C PRO A 22 61.87 54.86 -25.72
N LYS A 23 62.13 55.84 -24.83
CA LYS A 23 61.90 55.68 -23.38
C LYS A 23 60.41 55.62 -23.05
N GLU A 24 59.61 56.53 -23.61
CA GLU A 24 58.15 56.56 -23.43
C GLU A 24 57.49 55.27 -23.94
N VAL A 25 57.87 54.85 -25.15
CA VAL A 25 57.35 53.60 -25.74
C VAL A 25 57.70 52.39 -24.86
N ARG A 26 58.93 52.31 -24.35
CA ARG A 26 59.33 51.21 -23.43
C ARG A 26 58.55 51.25 -22.12
N GLY A 27 58.31 52.43 -21.55
CA GLY A 27 57.49 52.59 -20.34
C GLY A 27 56.06 52.10 -20.57
N PHE A 28 55.45 52.50 -21.68
CA PHE A 28 54.11 52.04 -22.05
C PHE A 28 54.05 50.52 -22.26
N LEU A 29 55.01 49.94 -22.99
CA LEU A 29 55.08 48.48 -23.19
C LEU A 29 55.21 47.70 -21.88
N ALA A 30 55.92 48.25 -20.88
CA ALA A 30 56.00 47.63 -19.56
C ALA A 30 54.65 47.62 -18.83
N ILE A 31 53.88 48.72 -18.91
CA ILE A 31 52.52 48.81 -18.36
C ILE A 31 51.59 47.81 -19.07
N VAL A 32 51.59 47.80 -20.40
CA VAL A 32 50.77 46.87 -21.20
C VAL A 32 51.12 45.41 -20.91
N ALA A 33 52.41 45.10 -20.75
CA ALA A 33 52.83 43.75 -20.39
C ALA A 33 52.32 43.34 -19.00
N ASN A 34 52.40 44.23 -18.01
CA ASN A 34 51.87 43.98 -16.66
C ASN A 34 50.35 43.74 -16.71
N GLU A 35 49.62 44.61 -17.39
CA GLU A 35 48.16 44.50 -17.49
C GLU A 35 47.73 43.20 -18.16
N LEU A 36 48.44 42.80 -19.24
CA LEU A 36 48.20 41.53 -19.90
C LEU A 36 48.51 40.33 -19.00
N GLU A 37 49.53 40.45 -18.14
CA GLU A 37 49.90 39.38 -17.21
C GLU A 37 48.82 39.19 -16.14
N GLU A 38 48.29 40.28 -15.57
CA GLU A 38 47.19 40.23 -14.61
C GLU A 38 45.89 39.72 -15.25
N LEU A 39 45.53 40.20 -16.45
CA LEU A 39 44.36 39.69 -17.20
C LEU A 39 44.47 38.18 -17.47
N ARG A 40 45.67 37.68 -17.77
CA ARG A 40 45.88 36.25 -17.99
C ARG A 40 45.74 35.44 -16.70
N LYS A 41 46.21 35.95 -15.56
CA LYS A 41 46.01 35.32 -14.25
C LYS A 41 44.52 35.29 -13.87
N GLU A 42 43.82 36.40 -14.02
CA GLU A 42 42.39 36.48 -13.72
C GLU A 42 41.59 35.54 -14.62
N ARG A 43 41.89 35.49 -15.93
CA ARG A 43 41.28 34.52 -16.85
C ARG A 43 41.51 33.09 -16.40
N ALA A 44 42.71 32.73 -15.96
CA ALA A 44 43.01 31.38 -15.49
C ALA A 44 42.20 31.03 -14.24
N GLN A 45 42.11 31.95 -13.27
CA GLN A 45 41.30 31.78 -12.06
C GLN A 45 39.81 31.67 -12.36
N LEU A 46 39.30 32.47 -13.29
CA LEU A 46 37.90 32.40 -13.71
C LEU A 46 37.60 31.10 -14.44
N ALA A 47 38.50 30.62 -15.32
CA ALA A 47 38.35 29.34 -15.99
C ALA A 47 38.28 28.18 -14.98
N GLU A 48 39.17 28.17 -14.00
CA GLU A 48 39.15 27.16 -12.93
C GLU A 48 37.84 27.20 -12.12
N ARG A 49 37.34 28.40 -11.78
CA ARG A 49 36.03 28.55 -11.10
C ARG A 49 34.88 28.05 -11.94
N VAL A 50 34.89 28.30 -13.25
CA VAL A 50 33.87 27.81 -14.18
C VAL A 50 33.87 26.29 -14.21
N ASP A 51 35.04 25.65 -14.31
CA ASP A 51 35.15 24.19 -14.32
C ASP A 51 34.65 23.56 -13.01
N GLN A 52 35.01 24.18 -11.87
CA GLN A 52 34.52 23.75 -10.56
C GLN A 52 33.00 23.89 -10.44
N LEU A 53 32.42 25.02 -10.88
CA LEU A 53 30.98 25.24 -10.84
C LEU A 53 30.22 24.31 -11.79
N ALA A 54 30.74 24.09 -12.99
CA ALA A 54 30.16 23.14 -13.95
C ALA A 54 30.10 21.72 -13.35
N SER A 55 31.17 21.30 -12.69
CA SER A 55 31.23 19.99 -12.02
C SER A 55 30.22 19.88 -10.87
N ARG A 56 29.98 20.97 -10.13
CA ARG A 56 28.96 21.01 -9.07
C ARG A 56 27.55 20.95 -9.65
N VAL A 57 27.27 21.66 -10.74
CA VAL A 57 25.97 21.63 -11.43
C VAL A 57 25.68 20.21 -11.91
N GLU A 58 26.63 19.55 -12.56
CA GLU A 58 26.45 18.17 -13.04
C GLU A 58 26.13 17.21 -11.87
N ASN A 59 26.81 17.37 -10.73
CA ASN A 59 26.51 16.58 -9.53
C ASN A 59 25.11 16.85 -8.97
N TYR A 60 24.66 18.12 -8.99
CA TYR A 60 23.31 18.46 -8.56
C TYR A 60 22.25 17.89 -9.50
N GLU A 61 22.45 17.97 -10.81
CA GLU A 61 21.54 17.39 -11.81
C GLU A 61 21.41 15.87 -11.63
N ARG A 62 22.53 15.16 -11.43
CA ARG A 62 22.51 13.71 -11.14
C ARG A 62 21.77 13.39 -9.84
N THR A 63 21.99 14.19 -8.79
CA THR A 63 21.31 14.01 -7.51
C THR A 63 19.81 14.27 -7.62
N GLU A 64 19.41 15.31 -8.36
CA GLU A 64 18.02 15.63 -8.63
C GLU A 64 17.33 14.49 -9.39
N GLN A 65 18.00 13.92 -10.40
CA GLN A 65 17.47 12.78 -11.15
C GLN A 65 17.27 11.56 -10.24
N LEU A 66 18.27 11.23 -9.43
CA LEU A 66 18.17 10.12 -8.46
C LEU A 66 17.01 10.33 -7.47
N LEU A 67 16.83 11.56 -6.98
CA LEU A 67 15.71 11.89 -6.09
C LEU A 67 14.36 11.70 -6.79
N LYS A 68 14.22 12.17 -8.03
CA LYS A 68 13.00 11.98 -8.84
C LYS A 68 12.70 10.49 -9.03
N ASP A 69 13.69 9.70 -9.42
CA ASP A 69 13.53 8.27 -9.65
C ASP A 69 13.16 7.54 -8.35
N THR A 70 13.77 7.93 -7.23
CA THR A 70 13.47 7.37 -5.90
C THR A 70 12.05 7.72 -5.46
N LEU A 71 11.60 8.95 -5.69
CA LEU A 71 10.23 9.38 -5.35
C LEU A 71 9.19 8.62 -6.18
N LEU A 72 9.45 8.43 -7.48
CA LEU A 72 8.57 7.64 -8.35
C LEU A 72 8.51 6.18 -7.90
N ALA A 73 9.65 5.57 -7.58
CA ALA A 73 9.70 4.21 -7.06
C ALA A 73 8.94 4.07 -5.72
N ALA A 74 9.10 5.03 -4.82
CA ALA A 74 8.38 5.06 -3.54
C ALA A 74 6.86 5.20 -3.75
N GLN A 75 6.43 6.03 -4.70
CA GLN A 75 5.02 6.17 -5.06
C GLN A 75 4.44 4.86 -5.60
N GLN A 76 5.13 4.24 -6.57
CA GLN A 76 4.72 2.95 -7.15
C GLN A 76 4.65 1.85 -6.08
N ALA A 77 5.62 1.80 -5.16
CA ALA A 77 5.59 0.85 -4.05
C ALA A 77 4.39 1.10 -3.12
N SER A 78 4.10 2.38 -2.80
CA SER A 78 2.95 2.74 -1.98
C SER A 78 1.61 2.36 -2.63
N GLU A 79 1.47 2.61 -3.94
CA GLU A 79 0.30 2.21 -4.72
C GLU A 79 0.16 0.69 -4.76
N GLY A 80 1.26 -0.04 -5.01
CA GLY A 80 1.27 -1.51 -4.98
C GLY A 80 0.86 -2.09 -3.64
N ILE A 81 1.32 -1.51 -2.52
CA ILE A 81 0.90 -1.92 -1.17
C ILE A 81 -0.59 -1.67 -0.96
N ARG A 82 -1.12 -0.51 -1.38
CA ARG A 82 -2.55 -0.19 -1.27
C ARG A 82 -3.41 -1.17 -2.06
N GLU A 83 -3.02 -1.48 -3.30
CA GLU A 83 -3.75 -2.43 -4.14
C GLU A 83 -3.71 -3.86 -3.59
N ALA A 84 -2.57 -4.29 -3.05
CA ALA A 84 -2.43 -5.60 -2.41
C ALA A 84 -3.33 -5.69 -1.17
N ALA A 85 -3.28 -4.68 -0.29
CA ALA A 85 -4.12 -4.63 0.90
C ALA A 85 -5.62 -4.62 0.57
N GLN A 86 -6.02 -3.90 -0.49
CA GLN A 86 -7.41 -3.89 -0.96
C GLN A 86 -7.86 -5.28 -1.44
N ARG A 87 -7.02 -5.94 -2.25
CA ARG A 87 -7.29 -7.30 -2.75
C ARG A 87 -7.38 -8.31 -1.61
N GLU A 88 -6.47 -8.24 -0.65
CA GLU A 88 -6.47 -9.11 0.52
C GLU A 88 -7.70 -8.88 1.40
N ARG A 89 -8.08 -7.62 1.63
CA ARG A 89 -9.32 -7.28 2.34
C ARG A 89 -10.54 -7.89 1.65
N ASP A 90 -10.65 -7.74 0.34
CA ASP A 90 -11.81 -8.24 -0.41
C ASP A 90 -11.87 -9.77 -0.39
N ALA A 91 -10.72 -10.44 -0.49
CA ALA A 91 -10.61 -11.89 -0.34
C ALA A 91 -11.03 -12.35 1.07
N LEU A 92 -10.56 -11.66 2.12
CA LEU A 92 -10.93 -11.96 3.50
C LEU A 92 -12.44 -11.79 3.73
N LEU A 93 -13.03 -10.70 3.22
CA LEU A 93 -14.47 -10.46 3.32
C LEU A 93 -15.27 -11.54 2.57
N ALA A 94 -14.81 -11.97 1.40
CA ALA A 94 -15.46 -13.05 0.66
C ALA A 94 -15.41 -14.38 1.45
N GLN A 95 -14.25 -14.73 2.00
CA GLN A 95 -14.08 -15.92 2.84
C GLN A 95 -14.97 -15.86 4.09
N ALA A 96 -14.98 -14.74 4.80
CA ALA A 96 -15.82 -14.56 5.99
C ALA A 96 -17.31 -14.69 5.68
N ARG A 97 -17.76 -14.15 4.53
CA ARG A 97 -19.14 -14.29 4.07
C ARG A 97 -19.50 -15.74 3.72
N GLN A 98 -18.58 -16.45 3.06
CA GLN A 98 -18.78 -17.86 2.73
C GLN A 98 -18.88 -18.72 4.00
N GLU A 99 -17.99 -18.52 4.96
CA GLU A 99 -18.01 -19.25 6.23
C GLU A 99 -19.28 -18.93 7.03
N ALA A 100 -19.69 -17.67 7.09
CA ALA A 100 -20.93 -17.26 7.73
C ALA A 100 -22.16 -17.91 7.08
N ALA A 101 -22.21 -17.96 5.74
CA ALA A 101 -23.29 -18.63 5.03
C ALA A 101 -23.34 -20.13 5.34
N ARG A 102 -22.17 -20.80 5.37
CA ARG A 102 -22.05 -22.22 5.72
C ARG A 102 -22.53 -22.50 7.15
N LEU A 103 -22.16 -21.65 8.11
CA LEU A 103 -22.61 -21.76 9.49
C LEU A 103 -24.12 -21.55 9.64
N GLN A 104 -24.68 -20.59 8.90
CA GLN A 104 -26.12 -20.34 8.89
C GLN A 104 -26.89 -21.53 8.31
N GLU A 105 -26.41 -22.11 7.22
CA GLU A 105 -26.99 -23.32 6.61
C GLU A 105 -26.95 -24.50 7.60
N GLY A 106 -25.78 -24.79 8.19
CA GLY A 106 -25.67 -25.85 9.20
C GLY A 106 -26.57 -25.63 10.41
N THR A 107 -26.76 -24.38 10.84
CA THR A 107 -27.68 -24.03 11.93
C THR A 107 -29.13 -24.30 11.54
N ARG A 108 -29.55 -23.95 10.32
CA ARG A 108 -30.89 -24.23 9.80
C ARG A 108 -31.16 -25.73 9.71
N ASP A 109 -30.18 -26.50 9.23
CA ASP A 109 -30.29 -27.96 9.16
C ASP A 109 -30.46 -28.59 10.54
N LEU A 110 -29.69 -28.14 11.53
CA LEU A 110 -29.82 -28.60 12.91
C LEU A 110 -31.19 -28.23 13.51
N GLN A 111 -31.71 -27.03 13.23
CA GLN A 111 -33.04 -26.62 13.66
C GLN A 111 -34.14 -27.47 13.02
N ALA A 112 -34.03 -27.79 11.72
CA ALA A 112 -34.96 -28.65 11.01
C ALA A 112 -34.95 -30.08 11.59
N ARG A 113 -33.77 -30.66 11.80
CA ARG A 113 -33.62 -31.98 12.45
C ARG A 113 -34.21 -31.99 13.85
N ARG A 114 -33.95 -30.95 14.65
CA ARG A 114 -34.53 -30.80 15.98
C ARG A 114 -36.06 -30.77 15.93
N ALA A 115 -36.65 -30.03 14.98
CA ALA A 115 -38.09 -29.96 14.82
C ALA A 115 -38.70 -31.33 14.47
N MET A 116 -38.07 -32.07 13.55
CA MET A 116 -38.49 -33.44 13.18
C MET A 116 -38.46 -34.39 14.37
N LEU A 117 -37.37 -34.39 15.16
CA LEU A 117 -37.26 -35.23 16.36
C LEU A 117 -38.33 -34.90 17.41
N LEU A 118 -38.64 -33.61 17.61
CA LEU A 118 -39.70 -33.21 18.52
C LEU A 118 -41.09 -33.67 18.05
N ASP A 119 -41.33 -33.67 16.74
CA ASP A 119 -42.58 -34.17 16.16
C ASP A 119 -42.71 -35.69 16.32
N GLU A 120 -41.63 -36.43 16.08
CA GLU A 120 -41.57 -37.88 16.30
C GLU A 120 -41.84 -38.25 17.76
N ILE A 121 -41.20 -37.56 18.71
CA ILE A 121 -41.45 -37.75 20.16
C ILE A 121 -42.92 -37.48 20.50
N ARG A 122 -43.51 -36.40 19.96
CA ARG A 122 -44.94 -36.09 20.16
C ARG A 122 -45.84 -37.16 19.58
N GLY A 123 -45.54 -37.66 18.37
CA GLY A 123 -46.25 -38.74 17.73
C GLY A 123 -46.27 -40.01 18.58
N ILE A 124 -45.09 -40.41 19.07
CA ILE A 124 -44.94 -41.55 19.97
C ILE A 124 -45.76 -41.34 21.25
N ALA A 125 -45.62 -40.19 21.92
CA ALA A 125 -46.38 -39.90 23.14
C ALA A 125 -47.89 -39.98 22.91
N ASN A 126 -48.39 -39.40 21.82
CA ASN A 126 -49.81 -39.45 21.46
C ASN A 126 -50.30 -40.89 21.20
N THR A 127 -49.48 -41.73 20.56
CA THR A 127 -49.85 -43.15 20.36
C THR A 127 -49.95 -43.92 21.67
N TYR A 128 -49.02 -43.70 22.61
CA TYR A 128 -49.09 -44.31 23.94
C TYR A 128 -50.29 -43.82 24.76
N LEU A 129 -50.61 -42.52 24.71
CA LEU A 129 -51.81 -41.97 25.34
C LEU A 129 -53.09 -42.59 24.76
N ALA A 130 -53.21 -42.66 23.45
CA ALA A 130 -54.36 -43.28 22.79
C ALA A 130 -54.52 -44.78 23.14
N LEU A 131 -53.41 -45.49 23.34
CA LEU A 131 -53.43 -46.88 23.78
C LEU A 131 -53.92 -46.99 25.24
N ALA A 132 -53.43 -46.13 26.14
CA ALA A 132 -53.88 -46.08 27.53
C ALA A 132 -55.38 -45.78 27.62
N ASP A 133 -55.88 -44.79 26.88
CA ASP A 133 -57.32 -44.45 26.82
C ASP A 133 -58.17 -45.63 26.36
N ARG A 134 -57.68 -46.43 25.38
CA ARG A 134 -58.38 -47.64 24.92
C ARG A 134 -58.41 -48.73 25.98
N PHE A 135 -57.33 -48.91 26.74
CA PHE A 135 -57.29 -49.87 27.85
C PHE A 135 -58.27 -49.47 28.95
N GLU A 136 -58.36 -48.19 29.30
CA GLU A 136 -59.34 -47.69 30.29
C GLU A 136 -60.78 -47.91 29.82
N LYS A 137 -61.09 -47.61 28.55
CA LYS A 137 -62.42 -47.85 27.95
C LYS A 137 -62.78 -49.33 27.89
N HIS A 138 -61.84 -50.21 27.53
CA HIS A 138 -62.10 -51.65 27.48
C HIS A 138 -62.27 -52.25 28.87
N ASN A 139 -61.54 -51.76 29.87
CA ASN A 139 -61.67 -52.20 31.26
C ASN A 139 -62.98 -51.72 31.91
N SER A 140 -63.44 -50.49 31.60
CA SER A 140 -64.74 -49.98 32.06
C SER A 140 -65.92 -50.72 31.44
N VAL A 141 -65.85 -51.10 30.15
CA VAL A 141 -66.87 -51.96 29.50
C VAL A 141 -66.91 -53.36 30.13
N ASN A 142 -65.75 -53.96 30.46
CA ASN A 142 -65.72 -55.25 31.16
C ASN A 142 -66.20 -55.18 32.62
N ALA A 143 -66.07 -54.02 33.27
CA ALA A 143 -66.61 -53.80 34.61
C ALA A 143 -68.15 -53.67 34.61
N GLU A 144 -68.75 -53.04 33.59
CA GLU A 144 -70.21 -52.95 33.44
C GLU A 144 -70.87 -54.26 33.01
N VAL A 145 -70.18 -55.11 32.23
CA VAL A 145 -70.72 -56.43 31.82
C VAL A 145 -70.81 -57.43 32.98
N LYS A 146 -70.15 -57.16 34.12
CA LYS A 146 -70.08 -58.08 35.27
C LYS A 146 -71.15 -57.86 36.35
N ASP A 147 -72.23 -57.11 36.06
CA ASP A 147 -73.39 -57.02 36.95
C ASP A 147 -74.70 -57.50 36.26
N PRO A 148 -74.97 -58.82 36.26
CA PRO A 148 -76.29 -59.33 35.94
C PRO A 148 -77.17 -59.33 37.20
N GLY A 149 -77.87 -58.21 37.42
CA GLY A 149 -79.20 -58.19 38.05
C GLY A 149 -79.30 -58.61 39.52
N LYS A 150 -79.56 -57.62 40.38
CA LYS A 150 -80.42 -57.83 41.56
C LYS A 150 -81.81 -58.34 41.13
N ARG A 151 -82.19 -59.54 41.56
CA ARG A 151 -83.55 -59.95 41.95
C ARG A 151 -83.36 -60.87 43.17
N SER A 152 -83.76 -60.53 44.39
CA SER A 152 -85.11 -60.23 44.91
C SER A 152 -85.38 -61.27 46.02
N GLY A 153 -85.98 -60.85 47.14
CA GLY A 153 -86.49 -61.75 48.20
C GLY A 153 -85.81 -61.48 49.55
N ASN A 154 -86.24 -60.58 50.43
CA ASN A 154 -87.53 -60.42 51.15
C ASN A 154 -87.61 -61.27 52.44
N SER A 155 -87.96 -60.60 53.55
CA SER A 155 -88.53 -61.14 54.83
C SER A 155 -87.59 -62.04 55.66
N GLU A 156 -87.45 -61.96 56.98
CA GLU A 156 -88.17 -61.37 58.14
C GLU A 156 -87.16 -60.93 59.21
#